data_AF-A0AAV5GRC5-F1
#
_entry.id   AF-A0AAV5GRC5-F1
#
_cell.length_a   1.000
_cell.length_b   1.000
_cell.length_c   1.000
_cell.angle_alpha   90.00
_cell.angle_beta   90.00
_cell.angle_gamma   90.00
#
_symmetry.space_group_name_H-M   'P 1'
#
loop_
_entity.id
_entity.type
_entity.pdbx_description
1 polymer ?
#
loop_
_entity_poly.entity_id
_entity_poly.type
_entity_poly.pdbx_seq_one_letter_code
_entity_poly.pdbx_strand_id
1 'polypeptide(L)' 'MKQGTLIFDEQADHYDIRFDLADYYGGLHCGETFDVLVGGRWRPTRMEMAENWYLVGIRTNDLSGLRVRI' A
#
# COMPACT_ATOMS: atom_id res chain seq x y z
N MET A 1 -7.37 -5.28 -12.83
CA MET A 1 -6.92 -4.56 -11.62
C MET A 1 -7.52 -5.21 -10.41
N LYS A 2 -6.68 -5.61 -9.47
CA LYS A 2 -7.07 -6.25 -8.21
C LYS A 2 -7.06 -5.18 -7.13
N GLN A 3 -8.15 -5.07 -6.37
CA GLN A 3 -8.25 -4.09 -5.29
C GLN A 3 -8.01 -4.77 -3.96
N GLY A 4 -7.36 -4.07 -3.05
CA GLY A 4 -7.08 -4.57 -1.72
C GLY A 4 -6.95 -3.46 -0.71
N THR A 5 -6.51 -3.86 0.47
CA THR A 5 -6.24 -2.96 1.59
C THR A 5 -4.76 -3.05 1.91
N LEU A 6 -4.11 -1.90 2.01
CA LEU A 6 -2.73 -1.80 2.47
C LEU A 6 -2.69 -2.14 3.96
N ILE A 7 -1.85 -3.10 4.35
CA ILE A 7 -1.69 -3.58 5.72
C ILE A 7 -0.21 -3.62 6.07
N PHE A 8 0.12 -3.42 7.34
CA PHE A 8 1.48 -3.65 7.81
C PHE A 8 1.61 -5.11 8.29
N ASP A 9 2.58 -5.83 7.74
CA ASP A 9 2.98 -7.15 8.21
C ASP A 9 4.10 -7.01 9.24
N GLU A 10 3.76 -7.17 10.52
CA GLU A 10 4.71 -7.07 11.63
C GLU A 10 5.79 -8.17 11.62
N GLN A 11 5.56 -9.32 10.95
CA GLN A 11 6.55 -10.38 10.86
C GLN A 11 7.60 -10.07 9.80
N ALA A 12 7.19 -9.48 8.69
CA ALA A 12 8.06 -9.11 7.57
C ALA A 12 8.65 -7.68 7.70
N ASP A 13 8.13 -6.87 8.63
CA ASP A 13 8.45 -5.43 8.80
C ASP A 13 8.18 -4.60 7.53
N HIS A 14 7.22 -5.05 6.72
CA HIS A 14 6.89 -4.50 5.40
C HIS A 14 5.39 -4.25 5.28
N TYR A 15 5.02 -3.30 4.43
CA TYR A 15 3.63 -3.17 3.99
C TYR A 15 3.29 -4.24 2.96
N ASP A 16 2.07 -4.74 2.98
CA ASP A 16 1.53 -5.70 2.02
C ASP A 16 0.12 -5.28 1.59
N ILE A 17 -0.41 -5.92 0.55
CA ILE A 17 -1.78 -5.71 0.07
C ILE A 17 -2.58 -6.97 0.33
N ARG A 18 -3.58 -6.87 1.21
CA ARG A 18 -4.58 -7.92 1.40
C ARG A 18 -5.71 -7.75 0.41
N PHE A 19 -5.92 -8.74 -0.46
CA PHE A 19 -7.00 -8.73 -1.45
C PHE A 19 -8.26 -9.45 -0.96
N ASP A 20 -8.10 -10.52 -0.17
CA ASP A 20 -9.20 -11.29 0.42
C ASP A 20 -8.73 -11.97 1.73
N LEU A 21 -9.51 -12.91 2.27
CA LEU A 21 -9.26 -13.58 3.55
C LEU A 21 -7.86 -14.21 3.64
N ALA A 22 -7.44 -14.91 2.58
CA ALA A 22 -6.19 -15.66 2.49
C ALA A 22 -5.33 -15.27 1.27
N ASP A 23 -5.62 -14.14 0.64
CA ASP A 23 -5.01 -13.71 -0.62
C ASP A 23 -4.29 -12.37 -0.42
N TYR A 24 -2.98 -12.39 -0.62
CA TYR A 24 -2.04 -11.34 -0.29
C TYR A 24 -1.06 -11.12 -1.44
N TYR A 25 -0.47 -9.92 -1.53
CA TYR A 25 0.51 -9.61 -2.57
C TYR A 25 1.87 -10.26 -2.28
N GLY A 26 2.27 -10.33 -1.02
CA GLY A 26 3.54 -10.94 -0.59
C GLY A 26 4.60 -9.93 -0.17
N GLY A 27 4.18 -8.74 0.27
CA GLY A 27 5.05 -7.65 0.71
C GLY A 27 5.41 -6.71 -0.44
N LEU A 28 5.40 -5.42 -0.14
CA LEU A 28 5.77 -4.35 -1.05
C LEU A 28 7.22 -3.91 -0.80
N HIS A 29 7.93 -3.66 -1.88
CA HIS A 29 9.30 -3.13 -1.88
C HIS A 29 9.37 -1.69 -2.37
N CYS A 30 10.47 -1.01 -2.04
CA CYS A 30 10.77 0.30 -2.61
C CYS A 30 10.76 0.25 -4.13
N GLY A 31 10.09 1.22 -4.74
CA GLY A 31 9.98 1.31 -6.20
C GLY A 31 8.69 0.73 -6.78
N GLU A 32 7.97 -0.11 -6.04
CA GLU A 32 6.72 -0.69 -6.53
C GLU A 32 5.59 0.34 -6.61
N THR A 33 4.86 0.31 -7.72
CA THR A 33 3.81 1.29 -8.04
C THR A 33 2.42 0.66 -8.00
N PHE A 34 1.47 1.43 -7.48
CA PHE A 34 0.05 1.06 -7.41
C PHE A 34 -0.79 2.34 -7.29
N ASP A 35 -2.10 2.21 -7.35
CA ASP A 35 -3.00 3.34 -7.11
C ASP A 35 -3.61 3.27 -5.71
N VAL A 36 -3.76 4.42 -5.05
CA VAL A 36 -4.53 4.60 -3.81
C VAL A 36 -5.82 5.37 -4.09
N LEU A 37 -6.91 5.02 -3.40
CA LEU A 37 -8.19 5.71 -3.53
C LEU A 37 -8.22 6.95 -2.61
N VAL A 38 -8.21 8.15 -3.19
CA VAL A 38 -8.26 9.43 -2.46
C VAL A 38 -9.42 10.27 -2.98
N GLY A 39 -10.38 10.60 -2.11
CA GLY A 39 -11.55 11.41 -2.48
C GLY A 39 -12.36 10.81 -3.64
N GLY A 40 -12.49 9.49 -3.69
CA GLY A 40 -13.20 8.78 -4.76
C GLY A 40 -12.44 8.67 -6.09
N ARG A 41 -11.17 9.09 -6.14
CA ARG A 41 -10.32 9.00 -7.34
C ARG A 41 -9.07 8.17 -7.06
N TRP A 42 -8.73 7.31 -8.01
CA TRP A 42 -7.47 6.56 -7.98
C TRP A 42 -6.31 7.48 -8.32
N ARG A 43 -5.27 7.46 -7.50
CA ARG A 43 -4.05 8.24 -7.70
C ARG A 43 -2.84 7.31 -7.71
N PRO A 44 -1.95 7.41 -8.71
CA PRO A 44 -0.74 6.62 -8.74
C PRO A 44 0.19 7.04 -7.62
N THR A 45 0.85 6.07 -7.03
CA THR A 45 1.85 6.25 -5.99
C THR A 45 2.96 5.20 -6.17
N ARG A 46 4.02 5.35 -5.39
CA ARG A 46 5.11 4.41 -5.28
C ARG A 46 5.43 4.19 -3.80
N MET A 47 5.64 2.94 -3.42
CA MET A 47 6.13 2.61 -2.07
C MET A 47 7.62 2.94 -1.98
N GLU A 48 8.02 3.56 -0.88
CA GLU A 48 9.41 3.87 -0.55
C GLU A 48 9.62 3.77 0.96
N MET A 49 10.88 3.62 1.37
CA MET A 49 11.30 3.56 2.76
C MET A 49 12.35 4.63 3.03
N ALA A 50 12.22 5.34 4.15
CA ALA A 50 13.23 6.23 4.71
C ALA A 50 13.37 5.92 6.22
N GLU A 51 13.05 6.88 7.09
CA GLU A 51 12.87 6.59 8.53
C GLU A 51 11.64 5.71 8.76
N ASN A 52 10.61 5.86 7.92
CA ASN A 52 9.39 5.05 7.91
C ASN A 52 8.95 4.78 6.47
N TRP A 53 8.09 3.78 6.30
CA TRP A 53 7.41 3.52 5.03
C TRP A 53 6.53 4.70 4.62
N TYR A 54 6.59 5.10 3.35
CA TYR A 54 5.80 6.21 2.83
C TYR A 54 5.38 6.01 1.38
N LEU A 55 4.36 6.77 0.98
CA LEU A 55 3.80 6.77 -0.36
C LEU A 55 4.17 8.07 -1.07
N VAL A 56 4.88 7.95 -2.20
CA VAL A 56 5.30 9.11 -2.99
C VAL A 56 4.08 9.85 -3.54
N GLY A 57 3.90 11.11 -3.15
CA GLY A 57 2.80 11.96 -3.62
C GLY A 57 1.51 11.83 -2.82
N ILE A 58 1.47 10.99 -1.78
CA ILE A 58 0.32 10.81 -0.89
C ILE A 58 0.74 11.20 0.52
N ARG A 59 0.12 12.28 1.05
CA ARG A 59 0.39 12.75 2.42
C ARG A 59 -0.59 12.11 3.39
N THR A 60 -0.08 11.26 4.28
CA THR A 60 -0.83 10.64 5.38
C THR A 60 0.17 10.21 6.46
N ASN A 61 -0.29 10.10 7.71
CA ASN A 61 0.50 9.59 8.82
C ASN A 61 0.25 8.10 9.08
N ASP A 62 -0.78 7.53 8.45
CA ASP A 62 -1.13 6.11 8.55
C ASP A 62 -1.41 5.57 7.14
N LEU A 63 -0.72 4.48 6.79
CA LEU A 63 -0.90 3.79 5.51
C LEU A 63 -1.86 2.60 5.65
N SER A 64 -2.05 2.09 6.87
CA SER A 64 -2.86 0.91 7.11
C SER A 64 -4.33 1.22 6.84
N GLY A 65 -5.03 0.30 6.18
CA GLY A 65 -6.43 0.48 5.83
C GLY A 65 -6.68 1.29 4.54
N LEU A 66 -5.63 1.84 3.91
CA LEU A 66 -5.79 2.50 2.61
C LEU A 66 -6.27 1.50 1.55
N ARG A 67 -7.32 1.88 0.82
CA ARG A 67 -7.79 1.10 -0.32
C ARG A 67 -6.89 1.34 -1.53
N VAL A 68 -6.35 0.27 -2.07
CA VAL A 68 -5.37 0.29 -3.17
C VAL A 68 -5.80 -0.60 -4.32
N ARG A 69 -5.16 -0.45 -5.49
CA ARG A 69 -5.29 -1.39 -6.62
C ARG A 69 -3.98 -1.52 -7.39
N ILE A 70 -3.76 -2.73 -7.92
CA ILE A 70 -2.69 -3.04 -8.90
C ILE A 70 -3.31 -3.51 -10.22
#